data_AF-A0A6V8ER83-F1
#
_entry.id   AF-A0A6V8ER83-F1
#
_cell.length_a   1.000
_cell.length_b   1.000
_cell.length_c   1.000
_cell.angle_alpha   90.00
_cell.angle_beta   90.00
_cell.angle_gamma   90.00
#
_symmetry.space_group_name_H-M   'P 1'
#
loop_
_entity.id
_entity.type
_entity.pdbx_description
1 polymer ?
#
loop_
_entity_poly.entity_id
_entity_poly.type
_entity_poly.pdbx_seq_one_letter_code
_entity_poly.pdbx_strand_id
1 'polypeptide(L)'
;MGYLIGNGYAEVKGDAGDIDSLEATVHGFFSEDSSIPRGSTPYSSYKGAMRCMMDGTGDVALIKDTVYDTYCTGSDAYDWCLDRDEVVMLEPFGQAPSHPTLYNPENMDADTVALVQAALGALSDDEEGKEILWDTLYTEDMIPTTAEDHLGTYGAAVSNVPGIQAYFG
;
A
#
# COMPACT_ATOMS: atom_id res chain seq x y z
N MET A 1 4.82 2.84 9.15
CA MET A 1 5.13 3.85 10.20
C MET A 1 3.96 4.15 11.12
N GLY A 2 2.80 4.58 10.62
CA GLY A 2 1.71 4.97 11.51
C GLY A 2 1.25 3.88 12.50
N TYR A 3 1.30 2.59 12.12
CA TYR A 3 1.13 1.47 13.07
C TYR A 3 2.14 1.50 14.24
N LEU A 4 3.43 1.70 13.94
CA LEU A 4 4.50 1.74 14.95
C LEU A 4 4.33 2.94 15.89
N ILE A 5 3.99 4.10 15.32
CA ILE A 5 3.78 5.34 16.09
C ILE A 5 2.54 5.21 16.97
N GLY A 6 1.42 4.75 16.42
CA GLY A 6 0.14 4.60 17.13
C GLY A 6 0.19 3.60 18.29
N ASN A 7 1.08 2.62 18.23
CA ASN A 7 1.31 1.65 19.32
C ASN A 7 2.48 2.05 20.25
N GLY A 8 3.09 3.22 20.05
CA GLY A 8 4.19 3.72 20.90
C GLY A 8 5.53 3.00 20.69
N TYR A 9 5.69 2.26 19.59
CA TYR A 9 6.97 1.63 19.25
C TYR A 9 7.98 2.62 18.65
N ALA A 10 7.50 3.64 17.93
CA ALA A 10 8.34 4.66 17.30
C ALA A 10 7.90 6.07 17.71
N GLU A 11 8.87 6.95 18.00
CA GLU A 11 8.63 8.36 18.29
C GLU A 11 8.89 9.22 17.04
N VAL A 12 7.98 10.15 16.76
CA VAL A 12 8.13 11.10 15.65
C VAL A 12 9.40 11.94 15.84
N LYS A 13 10.22 12.03 14.80
CA LYS A 13 11.39 12.92 14.73
C LYS A 13 11.06 14.13 13.87
N GLY A 14 11.09 15.31 14.47
CA GLY A 14 10.71 16.57 13.82
C GLY A 14 9.34 17.07 14.26
N ASP A 15 8.69 17.85 13.41
CA ASP A 15 7.34 18.37 13.64
C ASP A 15 6.28 17.32 13.30
N ALA A 16 5.47 16.93 14.27
CA ALA A 16 4.38 15.97 14.06
C ALA A 16 3.29 16.47 13.09
N GLY A 17 3.20 17.78 12.86
CA GLY A 17 2.32 18.40 11.87
C GLY A 17 2.89 18.43 10.45
N ASP A 18 4.15 18.01 10.25
CA ASP A 18 4.82 18.03 8.95
C ASP A 18 5.00 16.60 8.40
N ILE A 19 4.67 16.42 7.12
CA ILE A 19 4.85 15.15 6.41
C ILE A 19 6.34 14.84 6.22
N ASP A 20 7.20 15.86 6.12
CA ASP A 20 8.64 15.67 5.94
C ASP A 20 9.29 14.99 7.16
N SER A 21 8.66 15.09 8.34
CA SER A 21 9.07 14.38 9.56
C SER A 21 8.93 12.86 9.46
N LEU A 22 8.15 12.33 8.50
CA LEU A 22 8.00 10.89 8.30
C LEU A 22 9.33 10.25 7.92
N GLU A 23 10.06 10.84 6.97
CA GLU A 23 11.35 10.32 6.51
C GLU A 23 12.39 10.33 7.64
N ALA A 24 12.48 11.45 8.36
CA ALA A 24 13.34 11.57 9.55
C ALA A 24 12.97 10.54 10.63
N THR A 25 11.69 10.24 10.81
CA THR A 25 11.21 9.22 11.76
C THR A 25 11.63 7.81 11.33
N VAL A 26 11.56 7.48 10.04
CA VAL A 26 12.03 6.18 9.51
C VAL A 26 13.52 6.02 9.77
N HIS A 27 14.33 7.03 9.41
CA HIS A 27 15.77 6.99 9.62
C HIS A 27 16.15 6.93 11.12
N GLY A 28 15.41 7.62 11.98
CA GLY A 28 15.65 7.61 13.41
C GLY A 28 15.21 6.31 14.13
N PHE A 29 14.24 5.58 13.58
CA PHE A 29 13.73 4.34 14.18
C PHE A 29 14.45 3.08 13.67
N PHE A 30 14.66 2.97 12.36
CA PHE A 30 15.28 1.78 11.76
C PHE A 30 16.79 1.93 11.62
N SER A 31 17.24 2.87 10.79
CA SER A 31 18.66 3.16 10.54
C SER A 31 18.80 4.44 9.75
N GLU A 32 19.84 5.23 10.02
CA GLU A 32 20.20 6.39 9.19
C GLU A 32 20.47 5.99 7.73
N ASP A 33 20.92 4.75 7.49
CA ASP A 33 21.20 4.21 6.15
C ASP A 33 19.98 3.58 5.46
N SER A 34 18.77 3.73 6.03
CA SER A 34 17.54 3.16 5.44
C SER A 34 17.31 3.63 4.00
N SER A 35 17.16 2.71 3.07
CA SER A 35 16.94 3.03 1.66
C SER A 35 15.49 3.44 1.40
N ILE A 36 15.25 4.74 1.16
CA ILE A 36 13.94 5.32 0.81
C ILE A 36 14.08 6.12 -0.49
N PRO A 37 14.38 5.46 -1.62
CA PRO A 37 14.73 6.17 -2.85
C PRO A 37 13.53 6.90 -3.46
N ARG A 38 13.74 8.16 -3.86
CA ARG A 38 12.79 8.92 -4.67
C ARG A 38 13.07 8.68 -6.17
N GLY A 39 12.03 8.45 -6.97
CA GLY A 39 12.15 8.28 -8.41
C GLY A 39 12.58 6.88 -8.86
N SER A 40 13.23 6.78 -10.02
CA SER A 40 13.54 5.50 -10.70
C SER A 40 14.92 4.96 -10.35
N THR A 41 15.10 4.44 -9.13
CA THR A 41 16.30 3.70 -8.73
C THR A 41 16.06 2.20 -8.81
N PRO A 42 17.11 1.35 -8.81
CA PRO A 42 16.93 -0.10 -8.73
C PRO A 42 16.18 -0.57 -7.47
N TYR A 43 16.17 0.23 -6.39
CA TYR A 43 15.52 -0.08 -5.12
C TYR A 43 14.18 0.63 -4.90
N SER A 44 13.64 1.28 -5.93
CA SER A 44 12.33 1.92 -5.86
C SER A 44 11.17 0.93 -6.04
N SER A 45 10.02 1.27 -5.46
CA SER A 45 8.78 0.46 -5.47
C SER A 45 8.93 -0.88 -4.74
N TYR A 46 7.86 -1.68 -4.67
CA TYR A 46 7.88 -2.97 -3.98
C TYR A 46 8.95 -3.93 -4.51
N LYS A 47 9.10 -4.02 -5.84
CA LYS A 47 10.15 -4.85 -6.47
C LYS A 47 11.55 -4.44 -6.02
N GLY A 48 11.83 -3.12 -6.04
CA GLY A 48 13.14 -2.61 -5.68
C GLY A 48 13.43 -2.73 -4.19
N ALA A 49 12.43 -2.51 -3.32
CA ALA A 49 12.58 -2.73 -1.89
C ALA A 49 12.89 -4.21 -1.57
N MET A 50 12.21 -5.15 -2.23
CA MET A 50 12.52 -6.58 -2.09
C MET A 50 13.94 -6.90 -2.56
N ARG A 51 14.34 -6.36 -3.73
CA ARG A 51 15.69 -6.52 -4.25
C ARG A 51 16.76 -5.93 -3.31
N CYS A 52 16.52 -4.78 -2.70
CA CYS A 52 17.42 -4.15 -1.74
C CYS A 52 17.77 -5.10 -0.59
N MET A 53 16.76 -5.82 -0.09
CA MET A 53 16.96 -6.83 0.96
C MET A 53 17.65 -8.09 0.41
N MET A 54 17.23 -8.61 -0.74
CA MET A 54 17.80 -9.83 -1.31
C MET A 54 19.27 -9.68 -1.76
N ASP A 55 19.68 -8.48 -2.22
CA ASP A 55 21.06 -8.16 -2.55
C ASP A 55 21.93 -7.89 -1.28
N GLY A 56 21.36 -8.00 -0.08
CA GLY A 56 22.05 -7.79 1.20
C GLY A 56 22.34 -6.32 1.54
N THR A 57 21.70 -5.36 0.85
CA THR A 57 21.86 -3.93 1.15
C THR A 57 21.03 -3.50 2.36
N GLY A 58 19.90 -4.17 2.62
CA GLY A 58 19.09 -3.97 3.82
C GLY A 58 18.69 -5.29 4.47
N ASP A 59 18.43 -5.26 5.77
CA ASP A 59 18.06 -6.48 6.51
C ASP A 59 16.57 -6.84 6.39
N VAL A 60 15.71 -5.84 6.11
CA VAL A 60 14.25 -5.98 6.07
C VAL A 60 13.69 -5.15 4.92
N ALA A 61 12.71 -5.71 4.20
CA ALA A 61 11.92 -4.99 3.20
C ALA A 61 10.45 -4.91 3.61
N LEU A 62 9.85 -3.73 3.54
CA LEU A 62 8.41 -3.51 3.73
C LEU A 62 7.72 -3.53 2.37
N ILE A 63 7.11 -4.67 2.04
CA ILE A 63 6.49 -4.93 0.73
C ILE A 63 5.10 -5.57 0.90
N LYS A 64 4.30 -5.63 -0.17
CA LYS A 64 3.08 -6.46 -0.18
C LYS A 64 3.47 -7.93 -0.16
N ASP A 65 2.62 -8.76 0.44
CA ASP A 65 2.76 -10.21 0.54
C ASP A 65 2.86 -10.91 -0.84
N THR A 66 2.17 -10.38 -1.85
CA THR A 66 2.18 -10.92 -3.22
C THR A 66 3.46 -10.66 -4.01
N VAL A 67 4.37 -9.82 -3.52
CA VAL A 67 5.53 -9.33 -4.28
C VAL A 67 6.56 -10.43 -4.52
N TYR A 68 6.76 -11.33 -3.55
CA TYR A 68 7.65 -12.48 -3.73
C TYR A 68 7.17 -13.36 -4.88
N ASP A 69 5.91 -13.79 -4.84
CA ASP A 69 5.35 -14.68 -5.86
C ASP A 69 5.37 -14.03 -7.25
N THR A 70 5.13 -12.72 -7.31
CA THR A 70 5.13 -11.96 -8.57
C THR A 70 6.49 -11.93 -9.27
N TYR A 71 7.60 -11.95 -8.54
CA TYR A 71 8.93 -11.68 -9.10
C TYR A 71 9.97 -12.78 -8.89
N CYS A 72 9.75 -13.69 -7.95
CA CYS A 72 10.70 -14.73 -7.53
C CYS A 72 10.15 -16.16 -7.66
N THR A 73 9.04 -16.34 -8.38
CA THR A 73 8.50 -17.68 -8.69
C THR A 73 8.26 -17.84 -10.20
N GLY A 74 8.20 -19.09 -10.65
CA GLY A 74 7.99 -19.42 -12.07
C GLY A 74 9.26 -19.32 -12.92
N SER A 75 9.10 -19.44 -14.25
CA SER A 75 10.21 -19.42 -15.21
C SER A 75 10.86 -18.05 -15.37
N ASP A 76 10.14 -16.99 -15.00
CA ASP A 76 10.54 -15.61 -15.22
C ASP A 76 11.06 -14.96 -13.92
N ALA A 77 11.35 -15.78 -12.90
CA ALA A 77 11.93 -15.35 -11.65
C ALA A 77 13.27 -14.63 -11.89
N TYR A 78 13.49 -13.54 -11.15
CA TYR A 78 14.75 -12.82 -11.24
C TYR A 78 15.92 -13.58 -10.60
N ASP A 79 17.13 -13.37 -11.13
CA ASP A 79 18.36 -14.04 -10.70
C ASP A 79 18.89 -13.59 -9.33
N TRP A 80 18.48 -12.40 -8.88
CA TRP A 80 18.80 -11.86 -7.55
C TRP A 80 17.84 -12.36 -6.46
N CYS A 81 16.84 -13.16 -6.80
CA CYS A 81 15.94 -13.72 -5.80
C CYS A 81 16.67 -14.75 -4.93
N LEU A 82 16.55 -14.58 -3.61
CA LEU A 82 16.87 -15.64 -2.66
C LEU A 82 15.81 -16.75 -2.72
N ASP A 83 16.18 -17.96 -2.33
CA ASP A 83 15.25 -19.09 -2.28
C ASP A 83 14.20 -18.88 -1.18
N ARG A 84 13.02 -19.51 -1.34
CA ARG A 84 11.87 -19.27 -0.45
C ARG A 84 12.15 -19.62 1.01
N ASP A 85 13.00 -20.60 1.26
CA ASP A 85 13.41 -21.04 2.60
C ASP A 85 14.52 -20.17 3.22
N GLU A 86 15.13 -19.27 2.44
CA GLU A 86 16.10 -18.28 2.93
C GLU A 86 15.42 -16.99 3.41
N VAL A 87 14.14 -16.79 3.10
CA VAL A 87 13.36 -15.60 3.48
C VAL A 87 12.24 -15.91 4.47
N VAL A 88 12.07 -15.02 5.45
CA VAL A 88 10.99 -15.11 6.43
C VAL A 88 9.98 -14.00 6.19
N MET A 89 8.75 -14.37 5.82
CA MET A 89 7.63 -13.43 5.78
C MET A 89 7.05 -13.28 7.18
N LEU A 90 7.09 -12.05 7.70
CA LEU A 90 6.48 -11.72 8.98
C LEU A 90 4.95 -11.71 8.85
N GLU A 91 4.27 -11.91 9.97
CA GLU A 91 2.81 -11.79 10.03
C GLU A 91 2.40 -10.37 9.61
N PRO A 92 1.38 -10.22 8.74
CA PRO A 92 0.87 -8.91 8.36
C PRO A 92 0.38 -8.14 9.59
N PHE A 93 0.92 -6.94 9.81
CA PHE A 93 0.51 -6.07 10.91
C PHE A 93 -0.58 -5.05 10.50
N GLY A 94 -1.12 -5.18 9.29
CA GLY A 94 -2.24 -4.39 8.78
C GLY A 94 -2.63 -4.81 7.37
N GLN A 95 -3.91 -4.64 7.02
CA GLN A 95 -4.42 -4.86 5.68
C GLN A 95 -4.60 -3.51 4.99
N ALA A 96 -3.76 -3.22 4.01
CA ALA A 96 -3.95 -2.05 3.17
C ALA A 96 -5.18 -2.29 2.28
N PRO A 97 -6.15 -1.36 2.25
CA PRO A 97 -7.33 -1.51 1.39
C PRO A 97 -6.94 -1.54 -0.09
N SER A 98 -7.79 -2.18 -0.89
CA SER A 98 -7.65 -2.21 -2.36
C SER A 98 -7.95 -0.85 -3.00
N HIS A 99 -7.80 -0.78 -4.33
CA HIS A 99 -7.98 0.44 -5.12
C HIS A 99 -9.37 1.07 -4.92
N PRO A 100 -9.45 2.34 -4.50
CA PRO A 100 -10.72 3.06 -4.44
C PRO A 100 -11.06 3.71 -5.79
N THR A 101 -12.35 3.82 -6.09
CA THR A 101 -12.86 4.72 -7.14
C THR A 101 -13.31 6.03 -6.50
N LEU A 102 -12.82 7.16 -7.02
CA LEU A 102 -13.13 8.50 -6.53
C LEU A 102 -14.02 9.25 -7.53
N TYR A 103 -14.94 10.06 -7.02
CA TYR A 103 -15.78 10.95 -7.82
C TYR A 103 -15.71 12.39 -7.30
N ASN A 104 -15.98 13.37 -8.16
CA ASN A 104 -16.11 14.77 -7.75
C ASN A 104 -17.58 15.11 -7.49
N PRO A 105 -17.98 15.41 -6.25
CA PRO A 105 -19.37 15.72 -5.90
C PRO A 105 -19.89 17.04 -6.51
N GLU A 106 -19.02 17.94 -6.97
CA GLU A 106 -19.43 19.16 -7.68
C GLU A 106 -19.97 18.85 -9.09
N ASN A 107 -19.57 17.72 -9.67
CA ASN A 107 -19.88 17.34 -11.05
C ASN A 107 -20.78 16.11 -11.16
N MET A 108 -21.06 15.41 -10.06
CA MET A 108 -21.91 14.22 -10.03
C MET A 108 -22.90 14.33 -8.88
N ASP A 109 -24.19 14.38 -9.23
CA ASP A 109 -25.26 14.32 -8.24
C ASP A 109 -25.40 12.92 -7.63
N ALA A 110 -26.17 12.83 -6.54
CA ALA A 110 -26.35 11.59 -5.80
C ALA A 110 -26.93 10.45 -6.66
N ASP A 111 -27.82 10.77 -7.60
CA ASP A 111 -28.44 9.80 -8.49
C ASP A 111 -27.39 9.22 -9.47
N THR A 112 -26.54 10.08 -10.04
CA THR A 112 -25.45 9.65 -10.92
C THR A 112 -24.43 8.78 -10.18
N VAL A 113 -24.07 9.16 -8.95
CA VAL A 113 -23.16 8.37 -8.12
C VAL A 113 -23.74 6.99 -7.85
N ALA A 114 -25.02 6.91 -7.47
CA ALA A 114 -25.69 5.63 -7.21
C ALA A 114 -25.71 4.73 -8.46
N LEU A 115 -25.97 5.30 -9.64
CA LEU A 115 -25.94 4.57 -10.91
C LEU A 115 -24.54 4.03 -11.22
N VAL A 116 -23.48 4.83 -11.03
CA VAL A 116 -22.10 4.39 -11.26
C VAL A 116 -21.69 3.30 -10.28
N GLN A 117 -22.03 3.44 -8.99
CA GLN A 117 -21.75 2.42 -7.99
C GLN A 117 -22.45 1.09 -8.31
N ALA A 118 -23.73 1.14 -8.70
CA ALA A 118 -24.48 -0.05 -9.09
C ALA A 118 -23.91 -0.70 -10.36
N ALA A 119 -23.54 0.10 -11.37
CA ALA A 119 -22.96 -0.40 -12.61
C ALA A 119 -21.58 -1.05 -12.38
N LEU A 120 -20.71 -0.44 -11.57
CA LEU A 120 -19.41 -1.02 -11.23
C LEU A 120 -19.57 -2.32 -10.41
N GLY A 121 -20.52 -2.35 -9.46
CA GLY A 121 -20.79 -3.57 -8.69
C GLY A 121 -21.37 -4.71 -9.53
N ALA A 122 -22.22 -4.39 -10.51
CA ALA A 122 -22.81 -5.39 -11.40
C ALA A 122 -21.78 -6.08 -12.31
N LEU A 123 -20.61 -5.48 -12.55
CA LEU A 123 -19.54 -6.14 -13.30
C LEU A 123 -19.00 -7.37 -12.56
N SER A 124 -19.20 -7.47 -11.25
CA SER A 124 -18.79 -8.63 -10.47
C SER A 124 -19.73 -9.84 -10.61
N ASP A 125 -20.91 -9.66 -11.23
CA ASP A 125 -21.97 -10.67 -11.24
C ASP A 125 -21.73 -11.81 -12.25
N ASP A 126 -20.93 -11.58 -13.30
CA ASP A 126 -20.63 -12.56 -14.34
C ASP A 126 -19.17 -12.51 -14.84
N GLU A 127 -18.79 -13.53 -15.63
CA GLU A 127 -17.39 -13.68 -16.08
C GLU A 127 -16.96 -12.62 -17.10
N GLU A 128 -17.89 -12.10 -17.92
CA GLU A 128 -17.58 -11.04 -18.88
C GLU A 128 -17.29 -9.73 -18.14
N GLY A 129 -18.10 -9.40 -17.13
CA GLY A 129 -17.87 -8.25 -16.26
C GLY A 129 -16.56 -8.34 -15.48
N LYS A 130 -16.21 -9.52 -14.95
CA LYS A 130 -14.93 -9.74 -14.27
C LYS A 130 -13.73 -9.60 -15.19
N GLU A 131 -13.83 -10.04 -16.44
CA GLU A 131 -12.79 -9.83 -17.45
C GLU A 131 -12.59 -8.33 -17.72
N ILE A 132 -13.68 -7.56 -17.83
CA ILE A 132 -13.63 -6.09 -17.96
C ILE A 132 -12.96 -5.44 -16.73
N LEU A 133 -13.32 -5.88 -15.52
CA LEU A 133 -12.72 -5.38 -14.27
C LEU A 133 -11.22 -5.66 -14.22
N TRP A 134 -10.80 -6.87 -14.60
CA TRP A 134 -9.40 -7.24 -14.63
C TRP A 134 -8.60 -6.41 -15.65
N ASP A 135 -9.13 -6.29 -16.87
CA ASP A 135 -8.46 -5.58 -17.96
C ASP A 135 -8.37 -4.07 -17.72
N THR A 136 -9.36 -3.49 -17.03
CA THR A 136 -9.44 -2.03 -16.83
C THR A 136 -8.89 -1.58 -15.48
N LEU A 137 -9.24 -2.30 -14.41
CA LEU A 137 -8.99 -1.90 -13.03
C LEU A 137 -8.05 -2.86 -12.29
N TYR A 138 -7.66 -3.97 -12.93
CA TYR A 138 -6.80 -5.00 -12.34
C TYR A 138 -7.35 -5.49 -10.99
N THR A 139 -8.67 -5.73 -10.96
CA THR A 139 -9.41 -6.25 -9.82
C THR A 139 -10.39 -7.30 -10.30
N GLU A 140 -10.66 -8.32 -9.49
CA GLU A 140 -11.64 -9.36 -9.82
C GLU A 140 -13.05 -8.99 -9.37
N ASP A 141 -13.17 -8.02 -8.47
CA ASP A 141 -14.43 -7.62 -7.84
C ASP A 141 -14.41 -6.13 -7.46
N MET A 142 -15.58 -5.50 -7.46
CA MET A 142 -15.84 -4.14 -7.03
C MET A 142 -17.09 -4.09 -6.16
N ILE A 143 -16.94 -3.70 -4.90
CA ILE A 143 -18.05 -3.67 -3.94
C ILE A 143 -18.30 -2.21 -3.51
N PRO A 144 -19.53 -1.69 -3.64
CA PRO A 144 -19.89 -0.39 -3.05
C PRO A 144 -19.69 -0.42 -1.53
N THR A 145 -18.87 0.48 -1.01
CA THR A 145 -18.55 0.59 0.42
C THR A 145 -18.32 2.05 0.82
N THR A 146 -18.32 2.34 2.12
CA THR A 146 -17.97 3.67 2.65
C THR A 146 -16.45 3.78 2.85
N ALA A 147 -15.92 5.00 2.89
CA ALA A 147 -14.51 5.22 3.22
C ALA A 147 -14.16 4.72 4.62
N GLU A 148 -15.10 4.84 5.58
CA GLU A 148 -14.93 4.36 6.96
C GLU A 148 -14.79 2.83 6.99
N ASP A 149 -15.70 2.11 6.32
CA ASP A 149 -15.67 0.64 6.26
C ASP A 149 -14.47 0.11 5.46
N HIS A 150 -14.14 0.77 4.34
CA HIS A 150 -13.01 0.37 3.48
C HIS A 150 -11.66 0.57 4.17
N LEU A 151 -11.49 1.70 4.87
CA LEU A 151 -10.24 1.99 5.59
C LEU A 151 -10.16 1.18 6.89
N GLY A 152 -11.29 0.95 7.57
CA GLY A 152 -11.35 0.16 8.81
C GLY A 152 -10.19 0.45 9.78
N THR A 153 -9.50 -0.60 10.22
CA THR A 153 -8.33 -0.48 11.10
C THR A 153 -7.11 0.15 10.43
N TYR A 154 -7.00 0.09 9.10
CA TYR A 154 -5.93 0.75 8.36
C TYR A 154 -6.03 2.28 8.47
N GLY A 155 -7.25 2.82 8.53
CA GLY A 155 -7.48 4.24 8.79
C GLY A 155 -6.84 4.73 10.09
N ALA A 156 -6.91 3.92 11.16
CA ALA A 156 -6.25 4.23 12.43
C ALA A 156 -4.72 4.17 12.34
N ALA A 157 -4.15 3.27 11.53
CA ALA A 157 -2.72 3.27 11.30
C ALA A 157 -2.30 4.52 10.51
N VAL A 158 -3.04 4.88 9.46
CA VAL A 158 -2.74 6.07 8.63
C VAL A 158 -2.86 7.36 9.45
N SER A 159 -3.85 7.49 10.33
CA SER A 159 -4.08 8.70 11.12
C SER A 159 -2.94 9.07 12.08
N ASN A 160 -2.09 8.10 12.41
CA ASN A 160 -0.89 8.28 13.24
C ASN A 160 0.37 8.68 12.46
N VAL A 161 0.28 8.84 11.13
CA VAL A 161 1.40 9.31 10.30
C VAL A 161 1.61 10.81 10.50
N PRO A 162 2.85 11.30 10.72
CA PRO A 162 3.13 12.74 10.85
C PRO A 162 2.61 13.53 9.65
N GLY A 163 2.06 14.72 9.91
CA GLY A 163 1.51 15.62 8.89
C GLY A 163 0.20 15.18 8.26
N ILE A 164 -0.25 13.93 8.43
CA ILE A 164 -1.45 13.44 7.74
C ILE A 164 -2.72 14.18 8.17
N GLN A 165 -2.79 14.59 9.44
CA GLN A 165 -3.95 15.30 10.01
C GLN A 165 -4.17 16.66 9.33
N ALA A 166 -3.11 17.30 8.84
CA ALA A 166 -3.23 18.56 8.10
C ALA A 166 -4.01 18.43 6.78
N TYR A 167 -4.15 17.20 6.26
CA TYR A 167 -4.88 16.90 5.03
C TYR A 167 -6.32 16.43 5.26
N PHE A 168 -6.71 16.13 6.50
CA PHE A 168 -8.05 15.62 6.81
C PHE A 168 -9.08 16.70 7.16
N GLY A 169 -8.66 17.96 7.36
CA GLY A 169 -9.56 19.11 7.55
C GLY A 169 -10.09 19.25 8.97
#